data_AF-A0A0M3JKE6-F1
#
_entry.id   AF-A0A0M3JKE6-F1
#
_cell.length_a   1.000
_cell.length_b   1.000
_cell.length_c   1.000
_cell.angle_alpha   90.00
_cell.angle_beta   90.00
_cell.angle_gamma   90.00
#
_symmetry.space_group_name_H-M   'P 1'
#
loop_
_entity.id
_entity.type
_entity.pdbx_description
1 polymer ?
#
loop_
_entity_poly.entity_id
_entity_poly.type
_entity_poly.pdbx_seq_one_letter_code
_entity_poly.pdbx_strand_id
1 'polypeptide(L)'
;MIVCLNYDKKPVPEWCDEAAKPPEEQECNIEECPTCETSEFGCCPDNSTYAQGPYLEGCSNCSLSDFGCCADNITEATGLNGEGCPEYVALEEEEGSGEETIIELEEEDEEKEKKKEE
;
A
#
# COMPACT_ATOMS: atom_id res chain seq x y z
N MET A 1 15.13 27.32 9.38
CA MET A 1 15.46 28.40 8.42
C MET A 1 14.23 28.64 7.56
N ILE A 2 13.69 29.85 7.55
CA ILE A 2 12.49 30.19 6.77
C ILE A 2 12.92 31.02 5.56
N VAL A 3 12.40 30.69 4.38
CA VAL A 3 12.74 31.36 3.11
C VAL A 3 11.43 31.73 2.41
N CYS A 4 11.20 33.03 2.20
CA CYS A 4 10.03 33.50 1.46
C CYS A 4 10.37 33.56 -0.02
N LEU A 5 9.57 32.86 -0.82
CA LEU A 5 9.77 32.77 -2.27
C LEU A 5 8.68 33.53 -3.00
N ASN A 6 9.06 34.16 -4.13
CA ASN A 6 8.07 34.65 -5.07
C ASN A 6 7.44 33.50 -5.90
N TYR A 7 6.51 33.83 -6.79
CA TYR A 7 5.89 32.86 -7.71
C TYR A 7 6.91 32.11 -8.60
N ASP A 8 8.07 32.71 -8.85
CA ASP A 8 9.18 32.09 -9.59
C ASP A 8 10.17 31.33 -8.69
N LYS A 9 9.80 31.04 -7.43
CA LYS A 9 10.63 30.34 -6.44
C LYS A 9 11.95 31.07 -6.10
N LYS A 10 12.00 32.40 -6.26
CA LYS A 10 13.16 33.23 -5.90
C LYS A 10 13.01 33.81 -4.50
N PRO A 11 14.08 33.85 -3.69
CA PRO A 11 14.02 34.42 -2.35
C PRO A 11 13.74 35.94 -2.41
N VAL A 12 12.67 36.37 -1.76
CA VAL A 12 12.29 37.78 -1.63
C VAL A 12 12.04 38.08 -0.15
N PRO A 13 13.06 38.56 0.60
CA PRO A 13 12.96 38.79 2.03
C PRO A 13 11.89 39.83 2.41
N GLU A 14 11.60 40.79 1.54
CA GLU A 14 10.56 41.81 1.78
C GLU A 14 9.13 41.24 1.76
N TRP A 15 8.96 39.99 1.31
CA TRP A 15 7.68 39.27 1.38
C TRP A 15 7.57 38.41 2.63
N CYS A 16 8.60 38.38 3.48
CA CYS A 16 8.51 37.75 4.79
C CYS A 16 7.80 38.69 5.75
N ASP A 17 6.52 38.40 6.02
CA ASP A 17 5.82 38.99 7.15
C ASP A 17 6.04 38.11 8.38
N GLU A 18 6.76 38.63 9.37
CA GLU A 18 7.02 37.94 10.63
C GLU A 18 5.73 37.66 11.41
N ALA A 19 4.68 38.47 11.23
CA ALA A 19 3.37 38.24 11.84
C ALA A 19 2.60 37.09 11.18
N ALA A 20 2.94 36.73 9.94
CA ALA A 20 2.35 35.61 9.20
C ALA A 20 3.27 34.37 9.16
N LYS A 21 4.33 34.35 9.99
CA LYS A 21 5.25 33.22 10.11
C LYS A 21 4.49 31.97 10.56
N PRO A 22 4.62 30.82 9.87
CA PRO A 22 4.06 29.57 10.34
C PRO A 22 4.73 29.14 11.66
N PRO A 23 4.02 28.42 12.54
CA PRO A 23 4.59 27.89 13.78
C PRO A 23 5.86 27.07 13.51
N GLU A 24 6.86 27.19 14.38
CA GLU A 24 8.15 26.47 14.23
C GLU A 24 8.01 24.96 14.40
N GLU A 25 6.99 24.53 15.13
CA GLU A 25 6.61 23.13 15.32
C GLU A 25 5.22 22.94 14.72
N GLN A 26 5.08 21.98 13.81
CA GLN A 26 3.79 21.54 13.27
C GLN A 26 3.58 20.12 13.74
N GLU A 27 2.41 19.85 14.31
CA GLU A 27 2.00 18.48 14.59
C GLU A 27 1.51 17.85 13.28
N CYS A 28 2.22 16.82 12.81
CA CYS A 28 1.79 16.03 11.66
C CYS A 28 0.94 14.84 12.13
N ASN A 29 0.04 14.38 11.27
CA ASN A 29 -0.81 13.21 11.53
C ASN A 29 -1.63 13.32 12.82
N ILE A 30 -2.09 14.53 13.16
CA ILE A 30 -2.97 14.79 14.33
C ILE A 30 -4.36 14.17 14.17
N GLU A 31 -4.83 14.08 12.93
CA GLU A 31 -6.08 13.44 12.60
C GLU A 31 -5.84 11.95 12.41
N GLU A 32 -6.76 11.15 12.93
CA GLU A 32 -6.77 9.71 12.67
C GLU A 32 -6.86 9.47 11.16
N CYS A 33 -6.11 8.47 10.68
CA CYS A 33 -6.24 8.04 9.30
C CYS A 33 -7.71 7.63 9.06
N PRO A 34 -8.35 8.13 8.00
CA PRO A 34 -9.70 7.68 7.69
C PRO A 34 -9.69 6.16 7.51
N THR A 35 -10.82 5.54 7.83
CA THR A 35 -11.09 4.12 7.54
C THR A 35 -12.18 4.02 6.49
N CYS A 36 -12.19 2.96 5.69
CA CYS A 36 -13.21 2.77 4.66
C CYS A 36 -14.63 2.66 5.25
N GLU A 37 -14.76 2.22 6.51
CA GLU A 37 -16.04 2.13 7.22
C GLU A 37 -16.69 3.49 7.47
N THR A 38 -15.87 4.55 7.60
CA THR A 38 -16.35 5.93 7.83
C THR A 38 -16.50 6.72 6.53
N SER A 39 -16.11 6.13 5.40
CA SER A 39 -16.23 6.75 4.08
C SER A 39 -17.67 6.76 3.58
N GLU A 40 -17.99 7.65 2.63
CA GLU A 40 -19.34 7.83 2.09
C GLU A 40 -19.93 6.55 1.47
N PHE A 41 -19.08 5.76 0.79
CA PHE A 41 -19.49 4.55 0.07
C PHE A 41 -19.12 3.25 0.79
N GLY A 42 -18.44 3.34 1.94
CA GLY A 42 -18.00 2.20 2.72
C GLY A 42 -16.78 1.49 2.13
N CYS A 43 -16.53 0.28 2.64
CA CYS A 43 -15.47 -0.60 2.15
C CYS A 43 -15.93 -1.42 0.95
N CYS A 44 -14.98 -1.77 0.10
CA CYS A 44 -15.12 -2.82 -0.90
C CYS A 44 -15.34 -4.20 -0.23
N PRO A 45 -15.69 -5.26 -0.99
CA PRO A 45 -15.91 -6.61 -0.45
C PRO A 45 -14.68 -7.21 0.27
N ASP A 46 -13.52 -6.58 0.09
CA ASP A 46 -12.26 -6.90 0.76
C ASP A 46 -12.13 -6.33 2.17
N ASN A 47 -13.09 -5.49 2.59
CA ASN A 47 -13.11 -4.83 3.89
C ASN A 47 -11.90 -3.93 4.19
N SER A 48 -11.13 -3.56 3.16
CA SER A 48 -9.87 -2.82 3.31
C SER A 48 -9.82 -1.62 2.36
N THR A 49 -10.22 -1.81 1.10
CA THR A 49 -10.19 -0.75 0.09
C THR A 49 -11.44 0.11 0.15
N TYR A 50 -11.29 1.41 -0.12
CA TYR A 50 -12.38 2.36 -0.25
C TYR A 50 -13.19 2.12 -1.52
N ALA A 51 -14.51 2.02 -1.42
CA ALA A 51 -15.38 2.12 -2.58
C ALA A 51 -15.32 3.56 -3.13
N GLN A 52 -15.08 3.71 -4.44
CA GLN A 52 -14.96 5.02 -5.08
C GLN A 52 -16.33 5.64 -5.39
N GLY A 53 -17.40 4.84 -5.37
CA GLY A 53 -18.76 5.28 -5.65
C GLY A 53 -19.83 4.25 -5.26
N PRO A 54 -21.12 4.55 -5.55
CA PRO A 54 -22.23 3.66 -5.25
C PRO A 54 -22.13 2.32 -6.01
N TYR A 55 -22.76 1.29 -5.48
CA TYR A 55 -22.73 -0.06 -6.06
C TYR A 55 -21.32 -0.68 -6.17
N LEU A 56 -20.44 -0.39 -5.21
CA LEU A 56 -19.04 -0.89 -5.19
C LEU A 56 -18.22 -0.42 -6.38
N GLU A 57 -18.51 0.80 -6.88
CA GLU A 57 -17.75 1.38 -7.98
C GLU A 57 -16.27 1.53 -7.59
N GLY A 58 -15.38 1.10 -8.47
CA GLY A 58 -13.95 1.15 -8.23
C GLY A 58 -13.40 0.06 -7.31
N CYS A 59 -14.24 -0.88 -6.85
CA CYS A 59 -13.79 -2.10 -6.19
C CYS A 59 -13.33 -3.14 -7.22
N SER A 60 -12.24 -3.86 -6.90
CA SER A 60 -11.79 -5.04 -7.64
C SER A 60 -12.94 -6.03 -7.82
N ASN A 61 -13.10 -6.54 -9.04
CA ASN A 61 -13.92 -7.72 -9.30
C ASN A 61 -13.02 -8.77 -9.95
N CYS A 62 -12.03 -9.23 -9.18
CA CYS A 62 -11.03 -10.17 -9.62
C CYS A 62 -11.57 -11.45 -10.26
N SER A 63 -12.83 -11.82 -9.98
CA SER A 63 -13.49 -12.96 -10.64
C SER A 63 -13.74 -12.75 -12.14
N LEU A 64 -13.73 -11.50 -12.62
CA LEU A 64 -13.92 -11.12 -14.02
C LEU A 64 -12.60 -10.70 -14.70
N SER A 65 -11.49 -10.64 -13.97
CA SER A 65 -10.18 -10.30 -14.54
C SER A 65 -9.63 -11.47 -15.39
N ASP A 66 -8.70 -11.17 -16.29
CA ASP A 66 -8.13 -12.17 -17.21
C ASP A 66 -7.43 -13.33 -16.49
N PHE A 67 -6.88 -13.08 -15.30
CA PHE A 67 -6.10 -14.05 -14.52
C PHE A 67 -6.80 -14.49 -13.23
N GLY A 68 -7.99 -13.97 -12.95
CA GLY A 68 -8.75 -14.28 -11.74
C GLY A 68 -8.24 -13.56 -10.50
N CYS A 69 -8.69 -14.07 -9.34
CA CYS A 69 -8.27 -13.58 -8.04
C CYS A 69 -6.99 -14.26 -7.55
N CYS A 70 -6.22 -13.53 -6.76
CA CYS A 70 -5.19 -14.06 -5.89
C CYS A 70 -5.78 -15.06 -4.87
N ALA A 71 -4.91 -15.73 -4.11
CA ALA A 71 -5.33 -16.74 -3.13
C ALA A 71 -6.25 -16.19 -2.02
N ASP A 72 -6.23 -14.87 -1.81
CA ASP A 72 -7.15 -14.13 -0.95
C ASP A 72 -8.58 -14.01 -1.51
N ASN A 73 -8.81 -14.45 -2.76
CA ASN A 73 -10.06 -14.33 -3.52
C ASN A 73 -10.55 -12.89 -3.73
N ILE A 74 -9.65 -11.92 -3.62
CA ILE A 74 -9.99 -10.50 -3.53
C ILE A 74 -9.13 -9.66 -4.47
N THR A 75 -7.81 -9.86 -4.45
CA THR A 75 -6.86 -9.08 -5.24
C THR A 75 -6.84 -9.60 -6.68
N GLU A 76 -6.84 -8.72 -7.69
CA GLU A 76 -6.72 -9.14 -9.09
C GLU A 76 -5.29 -9.61 -9.37
N ALA A 77 -5.13 -10.84 -9.88
CA ALA A 77 -3.83 -11.29 -10.35
C ALA A 77 -3.48 -10.55 -11.65
N THR A 78 -2.22 -10.11 -11.78
CA THR A 78 -1.72 -9.44 -12.99
C THR A 78 -1.22 -10.43 -14.06
N GLY A 79 -1.08 -11.70 -13.70
CA GLY A 79 -0.63 -12.77 -14.59
C GLY A 79 -1.00 -14.16 -14.08
N LEU A 80 -0.59 -15.19 -14.82
CA LEU A 80 -0.88 -16.59 -14.50
C LEU A 80 -0.17 -17.02 -13.21
N ASN A 81 -0.68 -18.06 -12.55
CA ASN A 81 -0.10 -18.58 -11.30
C ASN A 81 -0.03 -17.56 -10.14
N GLY A 82 -0.87 -16.52 -10.15
CA GLY A 82 -0.88 -15.50 -9.10
C GLY A 82 0.23 -14.46 -9.24
N GLU A 83 0.76 -14.24 -10.45
CA GLU A 83 1.70 -13.15 -10.69
C GLU A 83 1.09 -11.79 -10.31
N GLY A 84 1.83 -11.00 -9.52
CA GLY A 84 1.36 -9.72 -8.98
C GLY A 84 0.51 -9.83 -7.71
N CYS A 85 0.26 -11.04 -7.21
CA CYS A 85 -0.36 -11.24 -5.91
C CYS A 85 0.64 -10.93 -4.79
N PRO A 86 0.17 -10.35 -3.66
CA PRO A 86 1.01 -10.24 -2.48
C PRO A 86 1.39 -11.64 -1.99
N GLU A 87 2.68 -11.89 -1.80
CA GLU A 87 3.10 -13.05 -1.01
C GLU A 87 2.64 -12.81 0.41
N TYR A 88 1.62 -13.54 0.85
CA TYR A 88 1.17 -13.49 2.22
C TYR A 88 2.27 -14.10 3.09
N VAL A 89 3.17 -13.25 3.58
CA VAL A 89 3.91 -13.59 4.78
C VAL A 89 2.89 -13.58 5.90
N ALA A 90 2.58 -14.76 6.44
CA ALA A 90 1.83 -14.87 7.68
C ALA A 90 2.68 -14.18 8.74
N LEU A 91 2.44 -12.89 8.95
CA LEU A 91 2.98 -12.15 10.06
C LEU A 91 2.36 -12.79 11.30
N GLU A 92 3.15 -13.61 11.99
CA GLU A 92 2.91 -13.79 13.41
C GLU A 92 2.88 -12.38 14.01
N GLU A 93 1.81 -12.10 14.76
CA GLU A 93 1.47 -10.81 15.33
C GLU A 93 2.68 -10.18 16.03
N GLU A 94 3.39 -9.24 15.41
CA GLU A 94 4.28 -8.37 16.14
C GLU A 94 4.29 -6.97 15.53
N GLU A 95 4.18 -6.01 16.44
CA GLU A 95 4.05 -4.58 16.19
C GLU A 95 5.22 -4.03 15.37
N GLY A 96 4.95 -2.94 14.64
CA GLY A 96 5.83 -2.43 13.61
C GLY A 96 7.25 -2.10 14.08
N SER A 97 8.21 -2.37 13.21
CA SER A 97 9.45 -1.61 13.06
C SER A 97 10.14 -2.10 11.79
N GLY A 98 10.40 -1.20 10.85
CA GLY A 98 11.14 -1.54 9.64
C GLY A 98 12.56 -2.00 9.96
N GLU A 99 12.94 -3.15 9.41
CA GLU A 99 14.29 -3.49 8.97
C GLU A 99 14.18 -4.72 8.06
N GLU A 100 14.68 -4.61 6.82
CA GLU A 100 14.69 -5.71 5.85
C GLU A 100 15.80 -6.69 6.22
N THR A 101 15.46 -7.94 6.55
CA THR A 101 16.44 -9.03 6.60
C THR A 101 16.40 -9.82 5.30
N ILE A 102 17.43 -9.64 4.49
CA ILE A 102 17.72 -10.46 3.31
C ILE A 102 18.01 -11.89 3.80
N ILE A 103 17.12 -12.84 3.49
CA ILE A 103 17.43 -14.27 3.62
C ILE A 103 17.71 -14.77 2.21
N GLU A 104 19.00 -14.97 1.90
CA GLU A 104 19.44 -15.75 0.74
C GLU A 104 18.93 -17.19 0.94
N LEU A 105 17.89 -17.57 0.19
CA LEU A 105 17.46 -18.96 0.14
C LEU A 105 18.35 -19.70 -0.86
N GLU A 106 19.28 -20.48 -0.31
CA GLU A 106 20.05 -21.49 -1.02
C GLU A 106 19.11 -22.53 -1.65
N GLU A 107 19.34 -22.83 -2.92
CA GLU A 107 18.62 -23.80 -3.73
C GLU A 107 18.94 -25.24 -3.28
N GLU A 108 18.01 -25.94 -2.63
CA GLU A 108 18.04 -27.40 -2.55
C GLU A 108 16.61 -27.98 -2.58
N ASP A 109 16.22 -28.56 -3.73
CA ASP A 109 15.75 -29.95 -3.85
C ASP A 109 15.21 -30.18 -5.28
N GLU A 110 16.10 -30.29 -6.25
CA GLU A 110 15.81 -31.09 -7.45
C GLU A 110 16.01 -32.58 -7.11
N GLU A 111 15.02 -33.37 -7.50
CA GLU A 111 15.16 -34.80 -7.83
C GLU A 111 15.04 -35.84 -6.69
N LYS A 112 13.89 -35.87 -6.02
CA LYS A 112 13.31 -37.12 -5.48
C LYS A 112 12.07 -37.57 -6.25
N GLU A 113 12.18 -37.87 -7.54
CA GLU A 113 11.13 -38.61 -8.29
C GLU A 113 11.71 -39.42 -9.47
N LYS A 114 12.71 -40.29 -9.22
CA LYS A 114 13.06 -41.36 -10.18
C LYS A 114 13.67 -42.63 -9.59
N LYS A 115 13.19 -43.03 -8.41
CA LYS A 115 13.25 -44.43 -7.94
C LYS A 115 11.88 -45.07 -8.05
N LYS A 116 11.40 -45.26 -9.28
CA LYS A 116 10.32 -46.20 -9.58
C LYS A 116 10.33 -46.56 -11.06
N GLU A 117 11.27 -47.41 -11.44
CA GLU A 117 11.12 -48.40 -12.52
C GLU A 117 12.38 -49.28 -12.48
N GLU A 118 12.28 -50.36 -11.71
CA GLU A 118 12.94 -51.63 -12.02
C GLU A 118 12.42 -52.18 -13.36
#